data_AF-Z9JUN8-F1
#
_entry.id   AF-Z9JUN8-F1
#
_cell.length_a   1.000
_cell.length_b   1.000
_cell.length_c   1.000
_cell.angle_alpha   90.00
_cell.angle_beta   90.00
_cell.angle_gamma   90.00
#
_symmetry.space_group_name_H-M   'P 1'
#
loop_
_entity.id
_entity.type
_entity.pdbx_description
1 polymer ?
#
loop_
_entity_poly.entity_id
_entity_poly.type
_entity_poly.pdbx_seq_one_letter_code
_entity_poly.pdbx_strand_id
1 'polypeptide(L)'
;MADEQQHRPGRGWGAALTVLGVLALAVLLYGLAILVAPTENPGGQCSGIGWGCTLTPHDSLVFLGVIIGLPTLVSALVLSSIAAGVLVRRTGLPGVLIGLISVVPALVVSAVLVTTVVFLAF
;
A
#
# COMPACT_ATOMS: atom_id res chain seq x y z
N MET A 1 -14.50 33.83 -22.50
CA MET A 1 -13.12 34.18 -22.09
C MET A 1 -13.26 34.96 -20.80
N ALA A 2 -12.90 34.53 -19.60
CA ALA A 2 -12.11 33.41 -19.13
C ALA A 2 -12.67 33.04 -17.74
N ASP A 3 -13.17 31.82 -17.59
CA ASP A 3 -13.45 31.24 -16.27
C ASP A 3 -12.48 30.07 -16.12
N GLU A 4 -11.18 30.39 -16.19
CA GLU A 4 -10.14 29.57 -15.58
C GLU A 4 -10.35 29.66 -14.07
N GLN A 5 -11.34 28.90 -13.58
CA GLN A 5 -11.50 28.51 -12.19
C GLN A 5 -10.23 27.75 -11.81
N GLN A 6 -9.20 28.53 -11.52
CA GLN A 6 -7.89 28.11 -11.08
C GLN A 6 -8.10 27.43 -9.75
N HIS A 7 -8.38 26.14 -9.84
CA HIS A 7 -8.52 25.19 -8.76
C HIS A 7 -7.16 25.16 -8.06
N ARG A 8 -6.88 26.18 -7.22
CA ARG A 8 -5.72 26.19 -6.34
C ARG A 8 -5.88 24.91 -5.52
N PRO A 9 -5.01 23.90 -5.71
CA PRO A 9 -5.19 22.65 -5.02
C PRO A 9 -5.15 22.98 -3.54
N GLY A 10 -6.30 22.86 -2.87
CA GLY A 10 -6.40 23.12 -1.45
C GLY A 10 -5.35 22.28 -0.73
N ARG A 11 -4.89 22.69 0.44
CA ARG A 11 -3.91 21.91 1.24
C ARG A 11 -4.30 20.42 1.36
N GLY A 12 -5.59 20.11 1.40
CA GLY A 12 -6.12 18.75 1.37
C GLY A 12 -5.89 18.00 0.05
N TRP A 13 -5.95 18.67 -1.10
CA TRP A 13 -5.67 18.08 -2.41
C TRP A 13 -4.19 17.68 -2.53
N GLY A 14 -3.28 18.54 -2.07
CA GLY A 14 -1.85 18.21 -2.03
C GLY A 14 -1.55 16.99 -1.15
N ALA A 15 -2.17 16.92 0.04
CA ALA A 15 -2.03 15.76 0.93
C ALA A 15 -2.61 14.47 0.32
N ALA A 16 -3.79 14.55 -0.30
CA ALA A 16 -4.42 13.43 -0.97
C ALA A 16 -3.56 12.90 -2.14
N LEU A 17 -3.03 13.80 -2.98
CA LEU A 17 -2.15 13.42 -4.08
C LEU A 17 -0.87 12.74 -3.59
N THR A 18 -0.26 13.22 -2.49
CA THR A 18 0.92 12.55 -1.93
C THR A 18 0.61 11.15 -1.40
N VAL A 19 -0.50 10.98 -0.68
CA VAL A 19 -0.91 9.67 -0.15
C VAL A 19 -1.21 8.71 -1.30
N LEU A 20 -1.98 9.16 -2.30
CA LEU A 20 -2.27 8.38 -3.50
C LEU A 20 -1.02 8.07 -4.31
N GLY A 21 -0.08 9.02 -4.44
CA GLY A 21 1.17 8.83 -5.15
C GLY A 21 2.04 7.75 -4.51
N VAL A 22 2.16 7.76 -3.18
CA VAL A 22 2.91 6.73 -2.45
C VAL A 22 2.24 5.35 -2.58
N LEU A 23 0.91 5.28 -2.42
CA LEU A 23 0.16 4.03 -2.58
C LEU A 23 0.25 3.50 -4.01
N ALA A 24 0.11 4.37 -5.01
CA ALA A 24 0.23 3.99 -6.42
C ALA A 24 1.63 3.47 -6.74
N LEU A 25 2.68 4.09 -6.20
CA LEU A 25 4.04 3.60 -6.36
C LEU A 25 4.23 2.21 -5.75
N ALA A 26 3.67 1.98 -4.54
CA ALA A 26 3.73 0.67 -3.90
C ALA A 26 3.00 -0.42 -4.73
N VAL A 27 1.80 -0.11 -5.23
CA VAL A 27 1.04 -1.02 -6.11
C VAL A 27 1.78 -1.28 -7.42
N LEU A 28 2.41 -0.26 -8.01
CA LEU A 28 3.19 -0.40 -9.24
C LEU A 28 4.41 -1.32 -9.03
N LEU A 29 5.19 -1.09 -7.98
CA LEU A 29 6.34 -1.92 -7.65
C LEU A 29 5.94 -3.37 -7.36
N TYR A 30 4.82 -3.57 -6.68
CA TYR A 30 4.28 -4.89 -6.41
C TYR A 30 3.80 -5.59 -7.70
N GLY A 31 3.11 -4.88 -8.59
CA GLY A 31 2.71 -5.41 -9.89
C GLY A 31 3.89 -5.79 -10.77
N LEU A 32 4.96 -4.99 -10.76
CA LEU A 32 6.23 -5.32 -11.42
C LEU A 32 6.87 -6.58 -10.81
N ALA A 33 6.83 -6.72 -9.48
CA ALA A 33 7.35 -7.90 -8.80
C ALA A 33 6.60 -9.18 -9.21
N ILE A 34 5.27 -9.13 -9.36
CA ILE A 34 4.48 -10.25 -9.89
C ILE A 34 4.87 -10.56 -11.34
N LEU A 35 4.99 -9.53 -12.18
CA LEU A 35 5.29 -9.70 -13.61
C LEU A 35 6.64 -10.37 -13.88
N VAL A 36 7.62 -10.08 -13.02
CA VAL A 36 8.99 -10.63 -13.13
C VAL A 36 9.13 -11.94 -12.35
N ALA A 37 8.16 -12.31 -11.51
CA ALA A 37 8.24 -13.50 -10.70
C ALA A 37 8.20 -14.78 -11.56
N PRO A 38 9.08 -15.75 -11.28
CA PRO A 38 9.03 -17.05 -11.95
C PRO A 38 7.69 -17.77 -11.70
N THR A 39 7.12 -18.32 -12.76
CA THR A 39 5.88 -19.12 -12.73
C THR A 39 6.13 -20.60 -12.45
N GLU A 40 7.40 -21.02 -12.36
CA GLU A 40 7.80 -22.41 -12.14
C GLU A 40 8.77 -22.52 -10.96
N ASN A 41 8.71 -23.64 -10.24
CA ASN A 41 9.65 -23.93 -9.16
C ASN A 41 10.98 -24.46 -9.72
N PRO A 42 12.12 -24.04 -9.16
CA PRO A 42 13.42 -24.56 -9.58
C PRO A 42 13.52 -26.07 -9.29
N GLY A 43 14.04 -26.82 -10.26
CA GLY A 43 14.33 -28.26 -10.11
C GLY A 43 13.15 -29.21 -10.37
N GLY A 44 12.09 -28.76 -11.07
CA GLY A 44 10.94 -29.61 -11.40
C GLY A 44 10.08 -30.01 -10.20
N GLN A 45 10.18 -29.24 -9.10
CA GLN A 45 9.36 -29.43 -7.91
C GLN A 45 7.89 -29.17 -8.25
N CYS A 46 7.03 -30.06 -7.75
CA CYS A 46 5.60 -30.01 -7.95
C CYS A 46 5.02 -28.65 -7.48
N SER A 47 4.16 -28.02 -8.28
CA SER A 47 3.56 -26.71 -8.02
C SER A 47 2.07 -26.83 -7.69
N GLY A 48 1.61 -26.13 -6.63
CA GLY A 48 0.20 -26.04 -6.27
C GLY A 48 -0.05 -25.91 -4.76
N ILE A 49 -1.31 -25.71 -4.38
CA ILE A 49 -1.78 -25.68 -2.98
C ILE A 49 -2.25 -27.09 -2.61
N GLY A 50 -1.38 -27.93 -2.04
CA GLY A 50 -1.69 -29.32 -1.66
C GLY A 50 -0.53 -30.11 -1.03
N TRP A 51 -0.83 -31.24 -0.39
CA TRP A 51 0.10 -32.09 0.39
C TRP A 51 1.42 -32.35 -0.35
N GLY A 52 2.49 -31.64 0.05
CA GLY A 52 3.87 -31.85 -0.41
C GLY A 52 4.34 -31.00 -1.59
N CYS A 53 3.50 -30.13 -2.16
CA CYS A 53 3.88 -29.20 -3.23
C CYS A 53 4.17 -27.81 -2.67
N THR A 54 5.17 -27.10 -3.21
CA THR A 54 5.47 -25.73 -2.80
C THR A 54 4.83 -24.73 -3.77
N LEU A 55 4.32 -23.62 -3.27
CA LEU A 55 3.79 -22.56 -4.13
C LEU A 55 4.89 -22.03 -5.04
N THR A 56 4.53 -21.72 -6.28
CA THR A 56 5.44 -20.99 -7.17
C THR A 56 5.72 -19.61 -6.59
N PRO A 57 6.88 -19.01 -6.90
CA PRO A 57 7.17 -17.64 -6.49
C PRO A 57 6.04 -16.68 -6.88
N HIS A 58 5.52 -16.78 -8.11
CA HIS A 58 4.37 -16.02 -8.57
C HIS A 58 3.11 -16.24 -7.70
N ASP A 59 2.71 -17.48 -7.44
CA ASP A 59 1.51 -17.78 -6.65
C ASP A 59 1.68 -17.37 -5.19
N SER A 60 2.88 -17.49 -4.64
CA SER A 60 3.20 -17.05 -3.28
C SER A 60 3.06 -15.54 -3.13
N LEU A 61 3.53 -14.77 -4.11
CA LEU A 61 3.34 -13.32 -4.18
C LEU A 61 1.86 -13.00 -4.24
N VAL A 62 1.11 -13.56 -5.19
CA VAL A 62 -0.34 -13.32 -5.32
C VAL A 62 -1.08 -13.64 -4.02
N PHE A 63 -0.79 -14.77 -3.38
CA PHE A 63 -1.39 -15.16 -2.10
C PHE A 63 -1.06 -14.17 -0.99
N LEU A 64 0.21 -13.74 -0.88
CA LEU A 64 0.63 -12.70 0.07
C LEU A 64 -0.06 -11.37 -0.20
N GLY A 65 -0.22 -11.00 -1.47
CA GLY A 65 -0.92 -9.78 -1.88
C GLY A 65 -2.38 -9.77 -1.46
N VAL A 66 -3.05 -10.91 -1.52
CA VAL A 66 -4.46 -11.01 -1.12
C VAL A 66 -4.60 -11.03 0.41
N ILE A 67 -3.81 -11.83 1.12
CA ILE A 67 -3.96 -12.00 2.58
C ILE A 67 -3.36 -10.82 3.35
N ILE A 68 -2.23 -10.28 2.89
CA ILE A 68 -1.49 -9.24 3.60
C ILE A 68 -1.55 -7.93 2.85
N GLY A 69 -1.33 -7.93 1.52
CA GLY A 69 -1.24 -6.72 0.71
C GLY A 69 -2.53 -5.88 0.70
N LEU A 70 -3.68 -6.49 0.40
CA LEU A 70 -4.99 -5.82 0.38
C LEU A 70 -5.38 -5.19 1.73
N PRO A 71 -5.38 -5.92 2.87
CA PRO A 71 -5.72 -5.32 4.16
C PRO A 71 -4.72 -4.24 4.57
N THR A 72 -3.44 -4.38 4.18
CA THR A 72 -2.42 -3.34 4.39
C THR A 72 -2.73 -2.07 3.58
N LEU A 73 -3.09 -2.19 2.30
CA LEU A 73 -3.45 -1.04 1.47
C LEU A 73 -4.70 -0.33 2.00
N VAL A 74 -5.73 -1.09 2.37
CA VAL A 74 -6.98 -0.52 2.90
C VAL A 74 -6.72 0.19 4.23
N SER A 75 -5.99 -0.45 5.16
CA SER A 75 -5.65 0.17 6.44
C SER A 75 -4.80 1.42 6.27
N ALA A 76 -3.79 1.39 5.40
CA ALA A 76 -2.94 2.55 5.12
C ALA A 76 -3.74 3.72 4.55
N LEU A 77 -4.69 3.46 3.65
CA LEU A 77 -5.54 4.49 3.03
C LEU A 77 -6.50 5.12 4.04
N VAL A 78 -7.13 4.31 4.89
CA VAL A 78 -8.03 4.78 5.96
C VAL A 78 -7.25 5.58 7.00
N LEU A 79 -6.12 5.09 7.48
CA LEU A 79 -5.32 5.79 8.48
C LEU A 79 -4.73 7.09 7.95
N SER A 80 -4.20 7.07 6.71
CA SER A 80 -3.62 8.26 6.09
C SER A 80 -4.68 9.32 5.80
N SER A 81 -5.89 8.94 5.38
CA SER A 81 -6.98 9.89 5.16
C SER A 81 -7.48 10.54 6.46
N ILE A 82 -7.60 9.77 7.55
CA ILE A 82 -7.94 10.30 8.88
C ILE A 82 -6.84 11.24 9.36
N ALA A 83 -5.58 10.80 9.32
CA ALA A 83 -4.43 11.58 9.76
C ALA A 83 -4.28 12.89 8.96
N ALA A 84 -4.38 12.82 7.62
CA ALA A 84 -4.35 14.00 6.77
C ALA A 84 -5.53 14.94 7.08
N GLY A 85 -6.74 14.41 7.28
CA GLY A 85 -7.92 15.20 7.65
C GLY A 85 -7.75 15.95 8.98
N VAL A 86 -7.17 15.29 9.99
CA VAL A 86 -6.87 15.90 11.29
C VAL A 86 -5.76 16.94 11.16
N LEU A 87 -4.69 16.62 10.42
CA LEU A 87 -3.51 17.48 10.33
C LEU A 87 -3.76 18.73 9.47
N VAL A 88 -4.56 18.64 8.41
CA VAL A 88 -5.01 19.79 7.61
C VAL A 88 -5.86 20.76 8.44
N ARG A 89 -6.66 20.24 9.39
CA ARG A 89 -7.47 21.08 10.29
C ARG A 89 -6.67 21.71 11.42
N ARG A 90 -5.61 21.05 11.89
CA ARG A 90 -4.80 21.51 13.03
C ARG A 90 -3.55 22.29 12.66
N THR A 91 -3.10 22.23 11.41
CA THR A 91 -1.81 22.80 11.02
C THR A 91 -1.89 23.69 9.77
N GLY A 92 -1.07 24.74 9.72
CA GLY A 92 -0.88 25.59 8.55
C GLY A 92 0.20 25.08 7.59
N LEU A 93 0.62 23.83 7.68
CA LEU A 93 1.72 23.29 6.87
C LEU A 93 1.33 23.11 5.39
N PRO A 94 2.31 23.03 4.47
CA PRO A 94 2.06 22.65 3.09
C PRO A 94 1.53 21.21 3.00
N GLY A 95 0.53 20.98 2.15
CA GLY A 95 -0.17 19.69 2.05
C GLY A 95 0.72 18.48 1.77
N VAL A 96 1.84 18.70 1.07
CA VAL A 96 2.84 17.67 0.76
C VAL A 96 3.52 17.13 2.02
N LEU A 97 3.88 18.01 2.97
CA LEU A 97 4.50 17.58 4.23
C LEU A 97 3.50 16.80 5.08
N ILE A 98 2.24 17.24 5.08
CA ILE A 98 1.15 16.58 5.82
C ILE A 98 0.94 15.15 5.31
N GLY A 99 0.91 14.97 3.98
CA GLY A 99 0.79 13.64 3.39
C GLY A 99 1.99 12.75 3.74
N LEU A 100 3.22 13.26 3.63
CA LEU A 100 4.42 12.50 3.97
C LEU A 100 4.43 12.05 5.44
N ILE A 101 4.07 12.95 6.35
CA ILE A 101 4.00 12.66 7.80
C ILE A 101 2.88 11.66 8.09
N SER A 102 1.75 11.73 7.39
CA SER A 102 0.61 10.81 7.59
C SER A 102 0.91 9.36 7.17
N VAL A 103 1.82 9.17 6.22
CA VAL A 103 2.21 7.85 5.71
C VAL A 103 3.05 7.06 6.74
N VAL A 104 3.83 7.75 7.59
CA VAL A 104 4.67 7.11 8.61
C VAL A 104 3.86 6.29 9.64
N PRO A 105 2.87 6.84 10.36
CA PRO A 105 2.08 6.07 11.31
C PRO A 105 1.23 5.00 10.59
N ALA A 106 0.76 5.26 9.36
CA ALA A 106 0.06 4.27 8.56
C ALA A 106 0.96 3.06 8.27
N LEU A 107 2.20 3.28 7.84
CA LEU A 107 3.19 2.21 7.63
C LEU A 107 3.51 1.44 8.91
N VAL A 108 3.65 2.12 10.05
CA VAL A 108 3.91 1.47 11.34
C VAL A 108 2.74 0.59 11.76
N VAL A 109 1.51 1.09 11.68
CA VAL A 109 0.31 0.31 12.04
C VAL A 109 0.12 -0.86 11.08
N SER A 110 0.31 -0.65 9.77
CA SER A 110 0.29 -1.72 8.79
C SER A 110 1.36 -2.77 9.09
N ALA A 111 2.60 -2.36 9.38
CA ALA A 111 3.67 -3.29 9.75
C ALA A 111 3.30 -4.11 10.99
N VAL A 112 2.82 -3.48 12.07
CA VAL A 112 2.36 -4.17 13.28
C VAL A 112 1.21 -5.16 12.98
N LEU A 113 0.26 -4.76 12.13
CA LEU A 113 -0.84 -5.62 11.71
C LEU A 113 -0.31 -6.87 10.97
N VAL A 114 0.63 -6.68 10.02
CA VAL A 114 1.28 -7.79 9.31
C VAL A 114 2.01 -8.70 10.28
N THR A 115 2.85 -8.15 11.17
CA THR A 115 3.60 -8.96 12.13
C THR A 115 2.67 -9.76 13.04
N THR A 116 1.56 -9.17 13.46
CA THR A 116 0.57 -9.83 14.32
C THR A 116 -0.15 -10.96 13.58
N VAL A 117 -0.58 -10.73 12.33
CA VAL A 117 -1.21 -11.76 11.50
C VAL A 117 -0.25 -12.92 11.24
N VAL A 118 1.02 -12.61 10.92
CA VAL A 118 2.05 -13.64 10.72
C VAL A 118 2.29 -14.42 12.01
N PHE A 119 2.39 -13.75 13.16
CA PHE A 119 2.61 -14.41 14.46
C PHE A 119 1.42 -15.28 14.88
N LEU A 120 0.18 -14.90 14.55
CA LEU A 120 -1.01 -15.70 14.85
C LEU A 120 -1.23 -16.86 13.84
N ALA A 121 -0.60 -16.79 12.68
CA ALA A 121 -0.68 -17.82 11.64
C ALA A 121 0.37 -18.94 11.81
N PHE A 122 1.38 -18.74 12.67
CA PHE A 122 2.44 -19.70 13.00
C PHE A 122 2.25 -20.23 14.43
#